data_AF-A0A3D4JCI1-F1
#
_entry.id   AF-A0A3D4JCI1-F1
#
_cell.length_a   1.000
_cell.length_b   1.000
_cell.length_c   1.000
_cell.angle_alpha   90.00
_cell.angle_beta   90.00
_cell.angle_gamma   90.00
#
_symmetry.space_group_name_H-M   'P 1'
#
loop_
_entity.id
_entity.type
_entity.pdbx_description
1 polymer ?
#
loop_
_entity_poly.entity_id
_entity_poly.type
_entity_poly.pdbx_seq_one_letter_code
_entity_poly.pdbx_strand_id
1 'polypeptide(L)'
;MLDIPEKASNAFQGNMQNGGAVELPFPAPSFFIVNGNAQLQQVGGIHYFGGFACAKTKLQEAAESWENVVYPVPGLYETEKILESGEKLPVFASRNLTVAMIGMRLFATLKSDGKTRVPAFSKEAIPGIQVVCLLGYKNENKEILPWAPIMISASGYQVNNVRDAFIKWFKAIKPTVKKLAPNQEPSNITNLFWMSIGTFGETRVQKPAGQKFITPVSSFIPDVLDEDVVKSRYVGNEIASLMADFATDAKEWLHVFDKDKFTGPTSPQGFTEPAEDPHWDSQEQPPEDDIPF
;
A
#
# COMPACT_ATOMS: atom_id res chain seq x y z
N MET A 1 -17.35 25.29 -33.10
CA MET A 1 -16.56 24.04 -33.12
C MET A 1 -15.78 24.04 -31.82
N LEU A 2 -15.97 23.04 -30.97
CA LEU A 2 -15.26 22.95 -29.68
C LEU A 2 -13.85 22.42 -29.95
N ASP A 3 -12.85 23.23 -29.61
CA ASP A 3 -11.44 22.88 -29.76
C ASP A 3 -10.96 22.26 -28.45
N ILE A 4 -10.91 20.92 -28.42
CA ILE A 4 -10.50 20.16 -27.24
C ILE A 4 -8.98 19.94 -27.35
N PRO A 5 -8.16 20.45 -26.40
CA PRO A 5 -6.72 20.29 -26.44
C PRO A 5 -6.30 18.82 -26.52
N GLU A 6 -5.24 18.52 -27.27
CA GLU A 6 -4.72 17.15 -27.46
C GLU A 6 -4.35 16.47 -26.12
N LYS A 7 -3.89 17.25 -25.13
CA LYS A 7 -3.65 16.78 -23.75
C LYS A 7 -4.94 16.28 -23.08
N ALA A 8 -6.08 16.92 -23.36
CA ALA A 8 -7.40 16.53 -22.85
C ALA A 8 -8.02 15.38 -23.67
N SER A 9 -7.74 15.26 -24.97
CA SER A 9 -8.25 14.14 -25.79
C SER A 9 -7.60 12.80 -25.44
N ASN A 10 -6.37 12.82 -24.90
CA ASN A 10 -5.65 11.63 -24.46
C ASN A 10 -5.82 11.31 -22.96
N ALA A 11 -6.18 12.31 -22.13
CA ALA A 11 -6.43 12.11 -20.70
C ALA A 11 -7.61 11.14 -20.40
N PHE A 12 -8.51 10.95 -21.36
CA PHE A 12 -9.71 10.12 -21.22
C PHE A 12 -9.75 8.89 -22.15
N GLN A 13 -8.68 8.61 -22.90
CA GLN A 13 -8.59 7.40 -23.71
C GLN A 13 -8.25 6.20 -22.81
N GLY A 14 -9.26 5.64 -22.14
CA GLY A 14 -9.16 4.30 -21.54
C GLY A 14 -9.98 4.01 -20.29
N ASN A 15 -10.31 4.99 -19.44
CA ASN A 15 -10.50 4.68 -18.02
C ASN A 15 -11.88 5.01 -17.42
N MET A 16 -12.95 5.11 -18.22
CA MET A 16 -14.30 5.11 -17.65
C MET A 16 -15.07 3.84 -18.00
N GLN A 17 -15.05 2.94 -17.01
CA GLN A 17 -15.80 1.71 -16.86
C GLN A 17 -15.48 0.58 -17.86
N ASN A 18 -14.62 -0.34 -17.41
CA ASN A 18 -14.72 -1.75 -17.79
C ASN A 18 -14.97 -2.60 -16.54
N GLY A 19 -16.23 -2.99 -16.33
CA GLY A 19 -16.58 -4.10 -15.44
C GLY A 19 -16.52 -3.85 -13.93
N GLY A 20 -17.07 -2.72 -13.45
CA GLY A 20 -17.29 -2.49 -12.01
C GLY A 20 -16.07 -2.08 -11.16
N ALA A 21 -14.90 -1.88 -11.78
CA ALA A 21 -13.72 -1.33 -11.12
C ALA A 21 -13.56 0.14 -11.48
N VAL A 22 -13.75 1.04 -10.50
CA VAL A 22 -13.28 2.43 -10.59
C VAL A 22 -11.75 2.41 -10.57
N GLU A 23 -11.12 3.03 -11.56
CA GLU A 23 -9.67 3.19 -11.68
C GLU A 23 -9.19 4.50 -11.04
N LEU A 24 -7.90 4.60 -10.75
CA LEU A 24 -7.33 5.87 -10.30
C LEU A 24 -7.24 6.83 -11.50
N PRO A 25 -7.57 8.12 -11.33
CA PRO A 25 -7.52 9.10 -12.40
C PRO A 25 -6.08 9.56 -12.72
N PHE A 26 -5.07 8.97 -12.09
CA PHE A 26 -3.66 9.27 -12.29
C PHE A 26 -2.83 7.98 -12.26
N PRO A 27 -1.66 7.95 -12.94
CA PRO A 27 -0.81 6.77 -12.98
C PRO A 27 -0.16 6.53 -11.61
N ALA A 28 -0.56 5.42 -10.98
CA ALA A 28 -0.04 4.98 -9.69
C ALA A 28 0.38 3.50 -9.78
N PRO A 29 1.66 3.20 -10.06
CA PRO A 29 2.12 1.83 -10.21
C PRO A 29 1.98 1.08 -8.88
N SER A 30 1.59 -0.19 -8.97
CA SER A 30 1.33 -0.98 -7.77
C SER A 30 2.61 -1.61 -7.22
N PHE A 31 2.86 -1.37 -5.94
CA PHE A 31 3.86 -2.08 -5.14
C PHE A 31 3.16 -3.17 -4.36
N PHE A 32 3.52 -4.43 -4.64
CA PHE A 32 3.01 -5.60 -3.94
C PHE A 32 4.05 -6.15 -2.97
N ILE A 33 3.58 -6.81 -1.92
CA ILE A 33 4.47 -7.39 -0.90
C ILE A 33 5.11 -8.68 -1.41
N VAL A 34 6.41 -8.81 -1.19
CA VAL A 34 7.18 -10.02 -1.43
C VAL A 34 7.60 -10.60 -0.08
N ASN A 35 7.26 -11.87 0.17
CA ASN A 35 7.74 -12.56 1.36
C ASN A 35 9.19 -13.01 1.17
N GLY A 36 10.01 -12.84 2.21
CA GLY A 36 11.38 -13.30 2.22
C GLY A 36 11.52 -14.81 2.44
N ASN A 37 12.51 -15.43 1.80
CA ASN A 37 12.82 -16.84 1.88
C ASN A 37 14.02 -17.10 2.80
N ALA A 38 13.83 -17.89 3.86
CA ALA A 38 14.87 -18.25 4.82
C ALA A 38 16.11 -18.91 4.20
N GLN A 39 15.91 -19.68 3.12
CA GLN A 39 17.00 -20.39 2.42
C GLN A 39 17.93 -19.44 1.66
N LEU A 40 17.49 -18.20 1.40
CA LEU A 40 18.25 -17.20 0.65
C LEU A 40 19.03 -16.24 1.56
N GLN A 41 19.35 -16.66 2.80
CA GLN A 41 20.12 -15.84 3.75
C GLN A 41 21.43 -15.30 3.18
N GLN A 42 22.14 -16.13 2.40
CA GLN A 42 23.41 -15.75 1.76
C GLN A 42 23.24 -14.67 0.68
N VAL A 43 22.05 -14.60 0.04
CA VAL A 43 21.72 -13.55 -0.94
C VAL A 43 21.33 -12.25 -0.22
N GLY A 44 20.67 -12.37 0.95
CA GLY A 44 20.24 -11.23 1.73
C GLY A 44 19.16 -10.39 1.04
N GLY A 45 19.12 -9.09 1.36
CA GLY A 45 18.24 -8.12 0.69
C GLY A 45 16.75 -8.51 0.71
N ILE A 46 16.02 -8.15 -0.35
CA ILE A 46 14.60 -8.49 -0.46
C ILE A 46 14.35 -9.99 -0.54
N HIS A 47 15.27 -10.77 -1.14
CA HIS A 47 15.10 -12.21 -1.30
C HIS A 47 15.06 -12.95 0.04
N TYR A 48 15.86 -12.51 1.01
CA TYR A 48 15.84 -13.06 2.36
C TYR A 48 14.81 -12.38 3.27
N PHE A 49 14.79 -11.05 3.34
CA PHE A 49 13.97 -10.32 4.31
C PHE A 49 12.52 -10.11 3.86
N GLY A 50 12.24 -10.14 2.56
CA GLY A 50 11.00 -9.66 1.99
C GLY A 50 10.94 -8.13 1.92
N GLY A 51 9.85 -7.60 1.40
CA GLY A 51 9.67 -6.17 1.18
C GLY A 51 8.60 -5.88 0.14
N PHE A 52 8.88 -4.93 -0.74
CA PHE A 52 7.99 -4.51 -1.82
C PHE A 52 8.64 -4.70 -3.18
N ALA A 53 7.83 -5.03 -4.17
CA ALA A 53 8.23 -5.06 -5.56
C ALA A 53 7.16 -4.40 -6.44
N CYS A 54 7.61 -3.81 -7.54
CA CYS A 54 6.78 -3.25 -8.60
C CYS A 54 7.27 -3.81 -9.93
N ALA A 55 6.35 -4.15 -10.84
CA ALA A 55 6.71 -4.60 -12.18
C ALA A 55 7.51 -3.51 -12.90
N LYS A 56 8.63 -3.89 -13.53
CA LYS A 56 9.54 -2.94 -14.20
C LYS A 56 8.82 -2.07 -15.22
N THR A 57 7.99 -2.68 -16.05
CA THR A 57 7.19 -1.99 -17.08
C THR A 57 6.25 -0.95 -16.47
N LYS A 58 5.54 -1.30 -15.38
CA LYS A 58 4.61 -0.38 -14.71
C LYS A 58 5.30 0.79 -14.02
N LEU A 59 6.47 0.55 -13.44
CA LEU A 59 7.25 1.64 -12.86
C LEU A 59 7.78 2.59 -13.95
N GLN A 60 8.20 2.05 -15.08
CA GLN A 60 8.68 2.83 -16.23
C GLN A 60 7.55 3.66 -16.86
N GLU A 61 6.39 3.06 -17.15
CA GLU A 61 5.20 3.75 -17.66
C GLU A 61 4.81 4.93 -16.76
N ALA A 62 4.87 4.74 -15.44
CA ALA A 62 4.62 5.80 -14.47
C ALA A 62 5.70 6.90 -14.55
N ALA A 63 6.97 6.53 -14.62
CA ALA A 63 8.07 7.50 -14.73
C ALA A 63 7.96 8.38 -15.99
N GLU A 64 7.47 7.80 -17.10
CA GLU A 64 7.21 8.52 -18.35
C GLU A 64 5.98 9.45 -18.27
N SER A 65 5.06 9.18 -17.34
CA SER A 65 3.82 9.96 -17.16
C SER A 65 3.98 11.15 -16.21
N TRP A 66 5.02 11.16 -15.38
CA TRP A 66 5.27 12.21 -14.39
C TRP A 66 6.47 13.06 -14.80
N GLU A 67 6.32 14.39 -14.81
CA GLU A 67 7.41 15.30 -15.16
C GLU A 67 8.47 15.34 -14.05
N ASN A 68 9.75 15.46 -14.44
CA ASN A 68 10.89 15.67 -13.54
C ASN A 68 11.14 14.56 -12.50
N VAL A 69 10.64 13.34 -12.74
CA VAL A 69 10.91 12.20 -11.86
C VAL A 69 12.17 11.44 -12.29
N VAL A 70 12.94 10.98 -11.31
CA VAL A 70 14.14 10.18 -11.57
C VAL A 70 13.77 8.72 -11.88
N TYR A 71 14.51 8.10 -12.80
CA TYR A 71 14.37 6.68 -13.11
C TYR A 71 15.75 6.05 -13.41
N PRO A 72 16.09 4.88 -12.84
CA PRO A 72 15.32 4.16 -11.83
C PRO A 72 15.22 4.93 -10.50
N VAL A 73 14.20 4.63 -9.70
CA VAL A 73 13.99 5.30 -8.41
C VAL A 73 15.10 4.92 -7.42
N PRO A 74 15.85 5.88 -6.84
CA PRO A 74 16.89 5.58 -5.87
C PRO A 74 16.38 4.75 -4.69
N GLY A 75 17.12 3.70 -4.34
CA GLY A 75 16.77 2.76 -3.28
C GLY A 75 15.88 1.58 -3.73
N LEU A 76 15.48 1.54 -5.01
CA LEU A 76 14.94 0.34 -5.65
C LEU A 76 16.02 -0.34 -6.48
N TYR A 77 15.99 -1.67 -6.49
CA TYR A 77 16.95 -2.51 -7.22
C TYR A 77 16.22 -3.41 -8.20
N GLU A 78 16.77 -3.53 -9.41
CA GLU A 78 16.23 -4.45 -10.40
C GLU A 78 16.52 -5.91 -9.99
N THR A 79 15.50 -6.75 -10.07
CA THR A 79 15.58 -8.19 -9.80
C THR A 79 14.47 -8.94 -10.53
N GLU A 80 14.43 -10.25 -10.40
CA GLU A 80 13.39 -11.12 -10.94
C GLU A 80 12.55 -11.70 -9.81
N LYS A 81 11.22 -11.66 -10.00
CA LYS A 81 10.28 -12.43 -9.19
C LYS A 81 9.84 -13.66 -9.96
N ILE A 82 10.02 -14.84 -9.39
CA ILE A 82 9.44 -16.07 -9.92
C ILE A 82 7.96 -16.12 -9.48
N LEU A 83 7.07 -16.24 -10.46
CA LEU A 83 5.63 -16.43 -10.23
C LEU A 83 5.32 -17.89 -9.90
N GLU A 84 4.13 -18.17 -9.40
CA GLU A 84 3.70 -19.56 -9.13
C GLU A 84 3.67 -20.42 -10.40
N SER A 85 3.48 -19.79 -11.57
CA SER A 85 3.59 -20.43 -12.89
C SER A 85 5.03 -20.82 -13.28
N GLY A 86 6.04 -20.40 -12.52
CA GLY A 86 7.46 -20.52 -12.87
C GLY A 86 7.97 -19.41 -13.80
N GLU A 87 7.07 -18.54 -14.29
CA GLU A 87 7.44 -17.38 -15.10
C GLU A 87 8.27 -16.37 -14.29
N LYS A 88 9.27 -15.76 -14.93
CA LYS A 88 10.08 -14.71 -14.35
C LYS A 88 9.50 -13.34 -14.71
N LEU A 89 9.09 -12.59 -13.69
CA LEU A 89 8.64 -11.22 -13.82
C LEU A 89 9.79 -10.26 -13.43
N PRO A 90 10.29 -9.41 -14.35
CA PRO A 90 11.25 -8.38 -14.00
C PRO A 90 10.59 -7.31 -13.13
N VAL A 91 11.22 -6.98 -12.00
CA VAL A 91 10.69 -6.05 -11.01
C VAL A 91 11.76 -5.10 -10.50
N PHE A 92 11.33 -3.93 -10.05
CA PHE A 92 12.08 -3.10 -9.12
C PHE A 92 11.63 -3.40 -7.70
N ALA A 93 12.59 -3.58 -6.81
CA ALA A 93 12.35 -4.13 -5.49
C ALA A 93 13.14 -3.42 -4.40
N SER A 94 12.57 -3.35 -3.20
CA SER A 94 13.28 -2.90 -2.00
C SER A 94 12.69 -3.52 -0.74
N ARG A 95 13.48 -3.57 0.33
CA ARG A 95 13.00 -4.02 1.65
C ARG A 95 11.98 -3.07 2.25
N ASN A 96 12.09 -1.78 1.92
CA ASN A 96 11.22 -0.74 2.44
C ASN A 96 10.97 0.35 1.39
N LEU A 97 9.88 1.09 1.58
CA LEU A 97 9.52 2.27 0.82
C LEU A 97 9.44 3.45 1.78
N THR A 98 9.80 4.64 1.31
CA THR A 98 9.52 5.90 2.02
C THR A 98 8.28 6.53 1.39
N VAL A 99 7.21 6.69 2.16
CA VAL A 99 5.90 7.07 1.65
C VAL A 99 5.20 8.09 2.53
N ALA A 100 4.33 8.89 1.93
CA ALA A 100 3.33 9.69 2.63
C ALA A 100 1.94 9.24 2.17
N MET A 101 1.05 8.92 3.10
CA MET A 101 -0.26 8.33 2.78
C MET A 101 -1.19 9.39 2.20
N ILE A 102 -1.89 9.05 1.12
CA ILE A 102 -2.95 9.89 0.53
C ILE A 102 -4.31 9.35 0.96
N GLY A 103 -4.52 8.04 0.78
CA GLY A 103 -5.78 7.40 1.12
C GLY A 103 -5.67 5.88 1.14
N MET A 104 -6.64 5.22 1.77
CA MET A 104 -6.68 3.78 1.92
C MET A 104 -8.10 3.29 1.67
N ARG A 105 -8.20 2.16 0.97
CA ARG A 105 -9.45 1.41 0.86
C ARG A 105 -9.25 -0.05 1.20
N LEU A 106 -10.26 -0.63 1.81
CA LEU A 106 -10.36 -2.06 2.07
C LEU A 106 -11.33 -2.68 1.08
N PHE A 107 -11.02 -3.89 0.65
CA PHE A 107 -11.88 -4.70 -0.20
C PHE A 107 -11.70 -6.16 0.20
N ALA A 108 -12.47 -7.05 -0.42
CA ALA A 108 -12.18 -8.47 -0.38
C ALA A 108 -12.30 -9.05 -1.79
N THR A 109 -11.62 -10.16 -2.05
CA THR A 109 -11.69 -10.87 -3.33
C THR A 109 -12.39 -12.21 -3.12
N LEU A 110 -13.39 -12.53 -3.92
CA LEU A 110 -14.11 -13.81 -3.80
C LEU A 110 -13.16 -14.99 -4.01
N LYS A 111 -13.23 -16.00 -3.13
CA LYS A 111 -12.42 -17.23 -3.24
C LYS A 111 -12.78 -18.06 -4.49
N SER A 112 -14.01 -17.94 -4.97
CA SER A 112 -14.54 -18.71 -6.11
C SER A 112 -13.78 -18.43 -7.41
N ASP A 113 -13.37 -17.19 -7.66
CA ASP A 113 -12.69 -16.78 -8.89
C ASP A 113 -11.34 -16.11 -8.66
N GLY A 114 -11.01 -15.71 -7.43
CA GLY A 114 -9.78 -15.03 -7.08
C GLY A 114 -9.59 -13.67 -7.76
N LYS A 115 -10.65 -13.10 -8.37
CA LYS A 115 -10.58 -11.91 -9.22
C LYS A 115 -11.63 -10.87 -8.86
N THR A 116 -12.85 -11.29 -8.54
CA THR A 116 -13.96 -10.38 -8.28
C THR A 116 -13.77 -9.69 -6.93
N ARG A 117 -13.69 -8.36 -6.95
CA ARG A 117 -13.60 -7.53 -5.75
C ARG A 117 -14.98 -7.17 -5.25
N VAL A 118 -15.14 -7.29 -3.94
CA VAL A 118 -16.36 -7.04 -3.17
C VAL A 118 -16.02 -6.24 -1.92
N PRO A 119 -17.02 -5.73 -1.17
CA PRO A 119 -16.76 -5.10 0.13
C PRO A 119 -15.98 -5.99 1.10
N ALA A 120 -15.20 -5.37 1.99
CA ALA A 120 -14.21 -6.04 2.84
C ALA A 120 -14.76 -7.12 3.80
N PHE A 121 -16.06 -7.11 4.06
CA PHE A 121 -16.73 -8.00 5.02
C PHE A 121 -17.56 -9.11 4.36
N SER A 122 -17.34 -9.36 3.06
CA SER A 122 -18.04 -10.42 2.35
C SER A 122 -17.61 -11.80 2.85
N LYS A 123 -18.59 -12.65 3.18
CA LYS A 123 -18.37 -14.06 3.50
C LYS A 123 -17.67 -14.76 2.31
N GLU A 124 -16.80 -15.73 2.61
CA GLU A 124 -16.04 -16.48 1.59
C GLU A 124 -15.09 -15.65 0.72
N ALA A 125 -14.74 -14.44 1.16
CA ALA A 125 -13.77 -13.59 0.47
C ALA A 125 -12.43 -13.53 1.22
N ILE A 126 -11.36 -13.24 0.49
CA ILE A 126 -10.02 -12.99 1.02
C ILE A 126 -9.87 -11.47 1.18
N PRO A 127 -9.52 -10.95 2.37
CA PRO A 127 -9.39 -9.51 2.57
C PRO A 127 -8.25 -8.94 1.71
N GLY A 128 -8.42 -7.70 1.30
CA GLY A 128 -7.48 -6.92 0.52
C GLY A 128 -7.41 -5.47 0.98
N ILE A 129 -6.26 -4.85 0.77
CA ILE A 129 -6.02 -3.44 1.06
C ILE A 129 -5.27 -2.80 -0.10
N GLN A 130 -5.68 -1.58 -0.43
CA GLN A 130 -4.92 -0.71 -1.31
C GLN A 130 -4.73 0.63 -0.63
N VAL A 131 -3.49 1.11 -0.61
CA VAL A 131 -3.11 2.39 -0.02
C VAL A 131 -2.46 3.24 -1.11
N VAL A 132 -3.11 4.34 -1.47
CA VAL A 132 -2.53 5.36 -2.34
C VAL A 132 -1.58 6.18 -1.49
N CYS A 133 -0.34 6.29 -1.96
CA CYS A 133 0.71 7.04 -1.28
C CYS A 133 1.45 7.89 -2.30
N LEU A 134 2.09 8.95 -1.84
CA LEU A 134 3.20 9.55 -2.55
C LEU A 134 4.47 8.76 -2.20
N LEU A 135 5.22 8.31 -3.20
CA LEU A 135 6.55 7.71 -2.98
C LEU A 135 7.59 8.83 -2.85
N GLY A 136 8.46 8.71 -1.86
CA GLY A 136 9.66 9.52 -1.73
C GLY A 136 10.92 8.69 -1.88
N TYR A 137 12.00 9.32 -2.33
CA TYR A 137 13.34 8.73 -2.38
C TYR A 137 14.34 9.66 -1.70
N LYS A 138 15.50 9.12 -1.31
CA LYS A 138 16.57 9.94 -0.74
C LYS A 138 17.56 10.35 -1.83
N ASN A 139 17.88 11.64 -1.89
CA ASN A 139 18.98 12.14 -2.73
C ASN A 139 20.35 11.87 -2.06
N GLU A 140 21.43 12.33 -2.70
CA GLU A 140 22.81 12.21 -2.18
C GLU A 140 22.99 12.92 -0.82
N ASN A 141 22.23 13.98 -0.59
CA ASN A 141 22.21 14.73 0.68
C ASN A 141 21.32 14.09 1.76
N LYS A 142 20.74 12.91 1.49
CA LYS A 142 19.81 12.18 2.37
C LYS A 142 18.47 12.90 2.62
N GLU A 143 18.17 13.93 1.84
CA GLU A 143 16.87 14.61 1.85
C GLU A 143 15.84 13.74 1.15
N ILE A 144 14.62 13.73 1.67
CA ILE A 144 13.52 12.97 1.07
C ILE A 144 12.87 13.86 0.01
N LEU A 145 12.99 13.47 -1.26
CA LEU A 145 12.36 14.13 -2.39
C LEU A 145 11.15 13.32 -2.85
N PRO A 146 10.05 13.99 -3.25
CA PRO A 146 8.90 13.31 -3.83
C PRO A 146 9.26 12.70 -5.19
N TRP A 147 8.69 11.54 -5.49
CA TRP A 147 8.77 10.92 -6.81
C TRP A 147 7.43 11.04 -7.53
N ALA A 148 6.52 10.09 -7.29
CA ALA A 148 5.20 10.04 -7.90
C ALA A 148 4.21 9.28 -6.99
N PRO A 149 2.89 9.43 -7.20
CA PRO A 149 1.89 8.57 -6.59
C PRO A 149 2.14 7.09 -6.89
N ILE A 150 1.93 6.24 -5.90
CA ILE A 150 2.00 4.80 -6.00
C ILE A 150 0.84 4.17 -5.26
N MET A 151 0.60 2.88 -5.52
CA MET A 151 -0.39 2.10 -4.78
C MET A 151 0.28 0.91 -4.09
N ILE A 152 0.31 0.91 -2.77
CA ILE A 152 0.66 -0.29 -2.00
C ILE A 152 -0.54 -1.22 -2.01
N SER A 153 -0.35 -2.47 -2.43
CA SER A 153 -1.40 -3.49 -2.47
C SER A 153 -1.01 -4.71 -1.65
N ALA A 154 -1.92 -5.19 -0.82
CA ALA A 154 -1.74 -6.44 -0.07
C ALA A 154 -3.06 -7.22 0.05
N SER A 155 -2.94 -8.53 0.30
CA SER A 155 -4.06 -9.46 0.46
C SER A 155 -3.81 -10.44 1.61
N GLY A 156 -4.89 -11.05 2.10
CA GLY A 156 -4.86 -12.04 3.17
C GLY A 156 -4.22 -11.49 4.45
N TYR A 157 -3.33 -12.27 5.06
CA TYR A 157 -2.69 -11.95 6.34
C TYR A 157 -1.83 -10.67 6.31
N GLN A 158 -1.40 -10.20 5.13
CA GLN A 158 -0.62 -8.96 5.04
C GLN A 158 -1.46 -7.70 5.15
N VAL A 159 -2.79 -7.79 5.01
CA VAL A 159 -3.71 -6.63 5.11
C VAL A 159 -3.54 -5.92 6.45
N ASN A 160 -3.59 -6.67 7.54
CA ASN A 160 -3.45 -6.10 8.88
C ASN A 160 -2.04 -5.54 9.11
N ASN A 161 -0.99 -6.19 8.61
CA ASN A 161 0.38 -5.67 8.77
C ASN A 161 0.57 -4.31 8.09
N VAL A 162 0.02 -4.12 6.88
CA VAL A 162 0.05 -2.83 6.17
C VAL A 162 -0.75 -1.78 6.96
N ARG A 163 -2.00 -2.10 7.31
CA ARG A 163 -2.88 -1.17 8.04
C ARG A 163 -2.26 -0.74 9.37
N ASP A 164 -1.75 -1.71 10.14
CA ASP A 164 -1.16 -1.48 11.45
C ASP A 164 0.15 -0.69 11.35
N ALA A 165 0.91 -0.84 10.27
CA ALA A 165 2.11 -0.01 10.04
C ALA A 165 1.75 1.48 9.96
N PHE A 166 0.74 1.85 9.17
CA PHE A 166 0.27 3.23 9.08
C PHE A 166 -0.29 3.73 10.42
N ILE A 167 -1.16 2.94 11.08
CA ILE A 167 -1.74 3.32 12.37
C ILE A 167 -0.65 3.54 13.42
N LYS A 168 0.35 2.65 13.50
CA LYS A 168 1.46 2.76 14.47
C LYS A 168 2.29 4.00 14.22
N TRP A 169 2.61 4.31 12.97
CA TRP A 169 3.32 5.53 12.61
C TRP A 169 2.54 6.78 13.03
N PHE A 170 1.25 6.88 12.64
CA PHE A 170 0.43 8.04 12.98
C PHE A 170 0.27 8.21 14.48
N LYS A 171 0.05 7.12 15.22
CA LYS A 171 -0.02 7.13 16.69
C LYS A 171 1.29 7.61 17.31
N ALA A 172 2.44 7.22 16.78
CA ALA A 172 3.75 7.59 17.29
C ALA A 172 4.03 9.09 17.13
N ILE A 173 3.71 9.68 15.97
CA ILE A 173 4.01 11.10 15.70
C ILE A 173 2.92 12.06 16.20
N LYS A 174 1.68 11.58 16.41
CA LYS A 174 0.52 12.41 16.80
C LYS A 174 0.79 13.38 17.97
N PRO A 175 1.44 12.98 19.08
CA PRO A 175 1.72 13.90 20.19
C PRO A 175 2.64 15.06 19.79
N THR A 176 3.67 14.78 18.98
CA THR A 176 4.63 15.79 18.52
C THR A 176 3.99 16.71 17.47
N VAL A 177 3.20 16.15 16.54
CA VAL A 177 2.44 16.93 15.56
C VAL A 177 1.48 17.91 16.24
N LYS A 178 0.81 17.50 17.33
CA LYS A 178 -0.07 18.39 18.12
C LYS A 178 0.68 19.58 18.71
N LYS A 179 1.95 19.43 19.08
CA LYS A 179 2.79 20.53 19.57
C LYS A 179 3.23 21.46 18.44
N LEU A 180 3.63 20.88 17.30
CA LEU A 180 4.11 21.62 16.13
C LEU A 180 2.99 22.41 15.43
N ALA A 181 1.76 21.91 15.44
CA ALA A 181 0.60 22.51 14.81
C ALA A 181 -0.62 22.53 15.76
N PRO A 182 -0.60 23.35 16.83
CA PRO A 182 -1.61 23.30 17.89
C PRO A 182 -3.02 23.68 17.46
N ASN A 183 -3.15 24.41 16.34
CA ASN A 183 -4.42 24.86 15.78
C ASN A 183 -5.01 23.87 14.75
N GLN A 184 -4.34 22.76 14.49
CA GLN A 184 -4.78 21.73 13.54
C GLN A 184 -5.10 20.45 14.29
N GLU A 185 -6.15 19.74 13.85
CA GLU A 185 -6.44 18.41 14.39
C GLU A 185 -5.38 17.43 13.86
N PRO A 186 -4.52 16.82 14.72
CA PRO A 186 -3.40 16.01 14.26
C PRO A 186 -3.82 14.87 13.33
N SER A 187 -4.99 14.28 13.59
CA SER A 187 -5.62 13.22 12.80
C SER A 187 -5.74 13.56 11.31
N ASN A 188 -5.87 14.84 10.97
CA ASN A 188 -6.06 15.32 9.60
C ASN A 188 -4.73 15.59 8.88
N ILE A 189 -3.62 15.68 9.62
CA ILE A 189 -2.33 16.14 9.09
C ILE A 189 -1.20 15.12 9.28
N THR A 190 -1.39 14.03 10.04
CA THR A 190 -0.38 12.96 10.20
C THR A 190 -0.03 12.25 8.88
N ASN A 191 -0.93 12.31 7.89
CA ASN A 191 -0.69 11.79 6.54
C ASN A 191 0.39 12.58 5.77
N LEU A 192 0.64 13.84 6.17
CA LEU A 192 1.59 14.76 5.54
C LEU A 192 3.03 14.57 6.04
N PHE A 193 3.35 13.40 6.60
CA PHE A 193 4.68 13.09 7.11
C PHE A 193 5.20 11.81 6.48
N TRP A 194 6.41 11.89 5.92
CA TRP A 194 7.14 10.76 5.37
C TRP A 194 7.36 9.68 6.43
N MET A 195 6.94 8.45 6.11
CA MET A 195 7.23 7.26 6.89
C MET A 195 7.99 6.23 6.07
N SER A 196 8.78 5.39 6.72
CA SER A 196 9.34 4.22 6.07
C SER A 196 8.51 2.99 6.44
N ILE A 197 8.03 2.26 5.43
CA ILE A 197 7.24 1.02 5.59
C ILE A 197 7.99 -0.15 4.93
N GLY A 198 8.03 -1.32 5.57
CA GLY A 198 8.68 -2.50 5.03
C GLY A 198 9.23 -3.46 6.08
N THR A 199 10.33 -4.13 5.74
CA THR A 199 11.03 -5.06 6.62
C THR A 199 12.32 -4.42 7.13
N PHE A 200 12.54 -4.44 8.45
CA PHE A 200 13.62 -3.73 9.12
C PHE A 200 14.44 -4.66 10.02
N GLY A 201 15.58 -4.16 10.49
CA GLY A 201 16.50 -4.90 11.35
C GLY A 201 17.48 -5.80 10.59
N GLU A 202 18.40 -6.37 11.36
CA GLU A 202 19.46 -7.27 10.89
C GLU A 202 18.99 -8.73 10.77
N THR A 203 17.93 -9.09 11.50
CA THR A 203 17.38 -10.45 11.49
C THR A 203 16.02 -10.47 10.81
N ARG A 204 15.74 -11.56 10.08
CA ARG A 204 14.47 -11.75 9.40
C ARG A 204 13.39 -12.06 10.42
N VAL A 205 12.38 -11.21 10.48
CA VAL A 205 11.15 -11.48 11.24
C VAL A 205 10.24 -12.38 10.40
N GLN A 206 9.74 -13.46 11.02
CA GLN A 206 8.76 -14.36 10.41
C GLN A 206 7.55 -14.52 11.32
N LYS A 207 6.35 -14.59 10.72
CA LYS A 207 5.10 -14.90 11.44
C LYS A 207 4.36 -16.04 10.74
N PRO A 208 3.75 -16.96 11.50
CA PRO A 208 2.86 -17.96 10.93
C PRO A 208 1.62 -17.28 10.33
N ALA A 209 1.16 -17.80 9.20
CA ALA A 209 0.01 -17.33 8.43
C ALA A 209 -0.67 -18.54 7.78
N GLY A 210 -1.56 -19.19 8.55
CA GLY A 210 -2.02 -20.54 8.24
C GLY A 210 -0.84 -21.52 8.19
N GLN A 211 -0.73 -22.30 7.12
CA GLN A 211 0.35 -23.28 6.92
C GLN A 211 1.66 -22.67 6.37
N LYS A 212 1.70 -21.36 6.09
CA LYS A 212 2.86 -20.68 5.50
C LYS A 212 3.45 -19.67 6.48
N PHE A 213 4.70 -19.29 6.27
CA PHE A 213 5.33 -18.17 6.96
C PHE A 213 5.32 -16.93 6.07
N ILE A 214 5.04 -15.78 6.68
CA ILE A 214 5.15 -14.46 6.03
C ILE A 214 6.26 -13.64 6.69
N THR A 215 6.81 -12.70 5.94
CA THR A 215 7.66 -11.63 6.47
C THR A 215 6.79 -10.38 6.61
N PRO A 216 6.32 -10.04 7.83
CA PRO A 216 5.37 -8.96 8.01
C PRO A 216 6.00 -7.61 7.69
N VAL A 217 5.30 -6.79 6.93
CA VAL A 217 5.66 -5.37 6.79
C VAL A 217 5.31 -4.62 8.09
N SER A 218 6.08 -3.59 8.39
CA SER A 218 5.91 -2.74 9.56
C SER A 218 6.28 -1.30 9.24
N SER A 219 6.04 -0.38 10.16
CA SER A 219 6.57 0.99 10.09
C SER A 219 7.91 1.06 10.83
N PHE A 220 8.90 1.74 10.25
CA PHE A 220 10.08 2.13 11.00
C PHE A 220 9.76 3.34 11.87
N ILE A 221 9.94 3.18 13.19
CA ILE A 221 9.74 4.23 14.19
C ILE A 221 11.12 4.46 14.82
N PRO A 222 11.74 5.64 14.62
CA PRO A 222 12.99 5.98 15.30
C PRO A 222 12.85 5.90 16.82
N ASP A 223 13.91 5.49 17.52
CA ASP A 223 13.92 5.44 19.00
C ASP A 223 13.69 6.83 19.62
N VAL A 224 14.12 7.88 18.92
CA VAL A 224 13.93 9.29 19.30
C VAL A 224 13.04 9.97 18.24
N LEU A 225 11.86 10.42 18.68
CA LEU A 225 10.87 11.15 17.88
C LEU A 225 10.58 12.53 18.49
N ASP A 226 11.62 13.36 18.55
CA ASP A 226 11.50 14.75 18.96
C ASP A 226 10.89 15.65 17.86
N GLU A 227 10.73 16.93 18.18
CA GLU A 227 10.14 17.94 17.29
C GLU A 227 10.95 18.14 16.00
N ASP A 228 12.28 18.13 16.08
CA ASP A 228 13.15 18.32 14.92
C ASP A 228 13.08 17.11 13.97
N VAL A 229 13.09 15.89 14.52
CA VAL A 229 12.93 14.66 13.75
C VAL A 229 11.56 14.65 13.06
N VAL A 230 10.47 14.92 13.77
CA VAL A 230 9.13 14.92 13.15
C VAL A 230 9.00 16.04 12.11
N LYS A 231 9.52 17.23 12.39
CA LYS A 231 9.52 18.36 11.42
C LYS A 231 10.30 18.02 10.15
N SER A 232 11.44 17.33 10.27
CA SER A 232 12.22 16.85 9.11
C SER A 232 11.47 15.86 8.23
N ARG A 233 10.41 15.24 8.75
CA ARG A 233 9.56 14.29 8.02
C ARG A 233 8.36 14.94 7.36
N TYR A 234 8.05 16.20 7.65
CA TYR A 234 6.96 16.89 6.99
C TYR A 234 7.22 16.97 5.47
N VAL A 235 6.21 16.67 4.66
CA VAL A 235 6.34 16.64 3.19
C VAL A 235 6.60 18.02 2.57
N GLY A 236 6.34 19.10 3.31
CA GLY A 236 6.40 20.48 2.81
C GLY A 236 5.06 20.95 2.26
N ASN A 237 4.81 22.27 2.28
CA ASN A 237 3.49 22.82 1.96
C ASN A 237 3.08 22.57 0.50
N GLU A 238 4.00 22.70 -0.45
CA GLU A 238 3.72 22.47 -1.88
C GLU A 238 3.29 21.03 -2.14
N ILE A 239 4.00 20.07 -1.53
CA ILE A 239 3.69 18.65 -1.65
C ILE A 239 2.42 18.29 -0.90
N ALA A 240 2.15 18.92 0.25
CA ALA A 240 0.90 18.74 0.96
C ALA A 240 -0.32 19.18 0.13
N SER A 241 -0.22 20.29 -0.60
CA SER A 241 -1.27 20.73 -1.54
C SER A 241 -1.46 19.72 -2.68
N LEU A 242 -0.37 19.26 -3.31
CA LEU A 242 -0.43 18.24 -4.35
C LEU A 242 -1.07 16.93 -3.85
N MET A 243 -0.73 16.51 -2.63
CA MET A 243 -1.35 15.34 -2.00
C MET A 243 -2.86 15.52 -1.75
N ALA A 244 -3.29 16.74 -1.42
CA ALA A 244 -4.72 17.06 -1.26
C ALA A 244 -5.48 16.99 -2.59
N ASP A 245 -4.86 17.41 -3.69
CA ASP A 245 -5.42 17.27 -5.04
C ASP A 245 -5.58 15.78 -5.39
N PHE A 246 -4.54 14.95 -5.16
CA PHE A 246 -4.65 13.51 -5.36
C PHE A 246 -5.72 12.84 -4.50
N ALA A 247 -5.87 13.28 -3.24
CA ALA A 247 -6.93 12.77 -2.36
C ALA A 247 -8.33 13.12 -2.90
N THR A 248 -8.49 14.32 -3.47
CA THR A 248 -9.73 14.78 -4.09
C THR A 248 -10.04 13.96 -5.34
N ASP A 249 -9.05 13.79 -6.22
CA ASP A 249 -9.20 13.04 -7.46
C ASP A 249 -9.46 11.55 -7.20
N ALA A 250 -8.80 10.95 -6.20
CA ALA A 250 -8.99 9.55 -5.83
C ALA A 250 -10.28 9.29 -5.03
N LYS A 251 -11.11 10.31 -4.73
CA LYS A 251 -12.26 10.17 -3.82
C LYS A 251 -13.24 9.10 -4.26
N GLU A 252 -13.63 9.07 -5.54
CA GLU A 252 -14.55 8.04 -6.04
C GLU A 252 -13.95 6.64 -5.90
N TRP A 253 -12.67 6.50 -6.28
CA TRP A 253 -11.92 5.26 -6.17
C TRP A 253 -11.79 4.78 -4.71
N LEU A 254 -11.54 5.67 -3.76
CA LEU A 254 -11.39 5.36 -2.34
C LEU A 254 -12.68 4.78 -1.75
N HIS A 255 -13.82 5.25 -2.22
CA HIS A 255 -15.14 4.95 -1.67
C HIS A 255 -15.94 3.91 -2.49
N VAL A 256 -15.35 3.28 -3.50
CA VAL A 256 -16.06 2.35 -4.40
C VAL A 256 -16.60 1.10 -3.68
N PHE A 257 -15.98 0.71 -2.55
CA PHE A 257 -16.37 -0.45 -1.76
C PHE A 257 -17.08 -0.07 -0.45
N ASP A 258 -17.42 1.21 -0.27
CA ASP A 258 -18.25 1.64 0.85
C ASP A 258 -19.62 0.97 0.72
N LYS A 259 -20.14 0.47 1.84
CA LYS A 259 -21.39 -0.32 1.91
C LYS A 259 -22.55 0.39 1.21
N ASP A 260 -22.65 1.71 1.35
CA ASP A 260 -23.77 2.51 0.82
C ASP A 260 -23.63 2.86 -0.67
N LYS A 261 -22.47 2.58 -1.28
CA LYS A 261 -22.13 2.97 -2.66
C LYS A 261 -21.85 1.79 -3.59
N PHE A 262 -21.71 0.58 -3.07
CA PHE A 262 -21.41 -0.60 -3.88
C PHE A 262 -22.66 -1.09 -4.64
N THR A 263 -22.64 -0.97 -5.97
CA THR A 263 -23.72 -1.44 -6.87
C THR A 263 -23.36 -2.70 -7.67
N GLY A 264 -22.32 -3.43 -7.24
CA GLY A 264 -21.88 -4.67 -7.90
C GLY A 264 -22.87 -5.84 -7.72
N PRO A 265 -22.58 -7.03 -8.30
CA PRO A 265 -23.47 -8.18 -8.24
C PRO A 265 -23.86 -8.45 -6.79
N THR A 266 -25.17 -8.51 -6.56
CA THR A 266 -25.81 -8.55 -5.24
C THR A 266 -25.11 -9.57 -4.34
N SER A 267 -24.69 -9.10 -3.17
CA SER A 267 -24.25 -9.97 -2.07
C SER A 267 -25.30 -11.06 -1.83
N PRO A 268 -24.93 -12.32 -1.58
CA PRO A 268 -25.87 -13.30 -1.03
C PRO A 268 -26.49 -12.69 0.23
N GLN A 269 -27.82 -12.68 0.31
CA GLN A 269 -28.60 -12.08 1.40
C GLN A 269 -28.03 -12.50 2.77
N GLY A 270 -27.62 -11.52 3.57
CA GLY A 270 -27.02 -11.77 4.88
C GLY A 270 -26.01 -10.68 5.28
N PHE A 271 -26.42 -9.42 5.23
CA PHE A 271 -25.64 -8.32 5.77
C PHE A 271 -25.89 -8.25 7.28
N THR A 272 -24.97 -8.77 8.07
CA THR A 272 -24.87 -8.44 9.50
C THR A 272 -23.52 -7.79 9.73
N GLU A 273 -23.53 -6.54 10.19
CA GLU A 273 -22.36 -5.95 10.80
C GLU A 273 -21.88 -6.85 11.94
N PRO A 274 -20.58 -7.20 12.02
CA PRO A 274 -20.02 -7.65 13.28
C PRO A 274 -20.21 -6.50 14.28
N ALA A 275 -20.76 -6.81 15.45
CA ALA A 275 -20.75 -5.90 16.59
C ALA A 275 -19.32 -5.41 16.83
N GLU A 276 -19.19 -4.18 17.33
CA GLU A 276 -17.93 -3.50 17.61
C GLU A 276 -16.86 -4.45 18.20
N ASP A 277 -15.67 -4.42 17.58
CA ASP A 277 -14.46 -5.20 17.89
C ASP A 277 -14.56 -6.74 17.85
N PRO A 278 -14.09 -7.38 16.76
CA PRO A 278 -13.37 -8.62 16.91
C PRO A 278 -11.93 -8.27 17.25
N HIS A 279 -11.62 -8.25 18.55
CA HIS A 279 -10.38 -8.86 18.99
C HIS A 279 -10.32 -10.23 18.29
N TRP A 280 -9.61 -10.31 17.17
CA TRP A 280 -9.28 -11.57 16.51
C TRP A 280 -8.28 -12.29 17.39
N ASP A 281 -8.77 -12.76 18.54
CA ASP A 281 -8.03 -13.66 19.39
C ASP A 281 -7.74 -14.92 18.58
N SER A 282 -6.47 -15.23 18.58
CA SER A 282 -5.84 -16.32 17.88
C SER A 282 -6.32 -17.67 18.44
N GLN A 283 -7.56 -18.09 18.18
CA GLN A 283 -8.03 -19.43 18.51
C GLN A 283 -9.07 -19.93 17.49
N GLU A 284 -8.60 -20.33 16.32
CA GLU A 284 -9.14 -21.54 15.69
C GLU A 284 -7.97 -22.52 15.60
N GLN A 285 -7.86 -23.40 16.60
CA GLN A 285 -7.09 -24.63 16.42
C GLN A 285 -7.72 -25.37 15.23
N PRO A 286 -6.93 -25.83 14.24
CA PRO A 286 -7.49 -26.68 13.21
C PRO A 286 -8.02 -27.96 13.88
N PRO A 287 -9.14 -28.52 13.39
CA PRO A 287 -9.63 -29.80 13.89
C PRO A 287 -8.51 -30.84 13.79
N GLU A 288 -8.19 -31.45 14.92
CA GLU A 288 -7.47 -32.71 14.97
C GLU A 288 -8.38 -33.75 14.31
N ASP A 289 -8.05 -34.13 13.08
CA ASP A 289 -7.93 -35.52 12.62
C ASP A 289 -8.09 -35.64 11.10
N ASP A 290 -7.34 -36.61 10.58
CA ASP A 290 -7.30 -37.13 9.22
C ASP A 290 -6.67 -36.18 8.18
N ILE A 291 -5.51 -36.50 7.60
CA ILE A 291 -5.39 -37.50 6.53
C ILE A 291 -3.91 -37.98 6.40
N PRO A 292 -3.68 -39.23 5.94
CA PRO A 292 -2.40 -39.92 5.96
C PRO A 292 -1.48 -39.60 4.77
N PHE A 293 -0.17 -39.72 5.02
CA PHE A 293 1.01 -39.77 4.13
C PHE A 293 1.23 -38.61 3.13
#